data_AF-A0A962Z8N1-F1
#
_entry.id   AF-A0A962Z8N1-F1
#
_cell.length_a   1.000
_cell.length_b   1.000
_cell.length_c   1.000
_cell.angle_alpha   90.00
_cell.angle_beta   90.00
_cell.angle_gamma   90.00
#
_symmetry.space_group_name_H-M   'P 1'
#
loop_
_entity.id
_entity.type
_entity.pdbx_description
1 polymer ?
#
loop_
_entity_poly.entity_id
_entity_poly.type
_entity_poly.pdbx_seq_one_letter_code
_entity_poly.pdbx_strand_id
1 'polypeptide(L)'
;STWPPLPARWKALVAAASSEEDLSRRLRDDPEIVEVHRLPYLLKTSPPRIEFALRTAAGRRSILTIVILPAGGGFRALGWRAAEPGP
;
A
#
# COMPACT_ATOMS: atom_id res chain seq x y z
N SER A 1 11.61 13.11 -1.51
CA SER A 1 10.98 11.81 -1.84
C SER A 1 10.17 12.01 -3.10
N THR A 2 10.52 11.35 -4.21
CA THR A 2 9.94 11.56 -5.56
C THR A 2 8.54 10.97 -5.76
N TRP A 3 7.92 10.50 -4.69
CA TRP A 3 6.65 9.78 -4.74
C TRP A 3 5.51 10.75 -4.52
N PRO A 4 4.45 10.73 -5.34
CA PRO A 4 3.28 11.55 -5.06
C PRO A 4 2.71 11.19 -3.69
N PRO A 5 2.23 12.18 -2.93
CA PRO A 5 1.68 11.92 -1.61
C PRO A 5 0.47 10.99 -1.74
N LEU A 6 0.40 9.98 -0.86
CA LEU A 6 -0.81 9.18 -0.75
C LEU A 6 -2.03 10.05 -0.40
N PRO A 7 -3.22 9.71 -0.91
CA PRO A 7 -4.47 10.21 -0.38
C PRO A 7 -4.52 10.07 1.16
N ALA A 8 -5.02 11.08 1.85
CA ALA A 8 -5.06 11.10 3.32
C ALA A 8 -5.80 9.90 3.90
N ARG A 9 -6.90 9.51 3.25
CA ARG A 9 -7.69 8.32 3.57
C ARG A 9 -6.83 7.04 3.58
N TRP A 10 -6.09 6.80 2.51
CA TRP A 10 -5.25 5.60 2.41
C TRP A 10 -4.08 5.64 3.40
N LYS A 11 -3.51 6.82 3.68
CA LYS A 11 -2.53 6.97 4.78
C LYS A 11 -3.12 6.55 6.12
N ALA A 12 -4.37 6.92 6.41
CA ALA A 12 -5.05 6.55 7.64
C ALA A 12 -5.31 5.04 7.72
N LEU A 13 -5.72 4.40 6.62
CA LEU A 13 -5.87 2.93 6.56
C LEU A 13 -4.56 2.21 6.87
N VAL A 14 -3.46 2.67 6.28
CA VAL A 14 -2.12 2.09 6.54
C VAL A 14 -1.69 2.30 7.98
N ALA A 15 -1.86 3.50 8.53
CA ALA A 15 -1.49 3.80 9.91
C ALA A 15 -2.34 3.06 10.95
N ALA A 16 -3.60 2.74 10.63
CA ALA A 16 -4.50 2.00 11.51
C ALA A 16 -4.30 0.48 11.46
N ALA A 17 -3.51 -0.02 10.51
CA ALA A 17 -3.29 -1.45 10.36
C ALA A 17 -2.27 -1.97 11.39
N SER A 18 -2.63 -3.07 12.06
CA SER A 18 -1.76 -3.76 13.02
C SER A 18 -1.03 -4.96 12.43
N SER A 19 -1.51 -5.50 11.32
CA SER A 19 -0.88 -6.59 10.56
C SER A 19 -1.05 -6.38 9.05
N GLU A 20 -0.30 -7.14 8.25
CA GLU A 20 -0.42 -7.11 6.79
C GLU A 20 -1.80 -7.62 6.31
N GLU A 21 -2.35 -8.60 7.04
CA GLU A 21 -3.70 -9.13 6.78
C GLU A 21 -4.77 -8.07 7.09
N ASP A 22 -4.65 -7.39 8.23
CA ASP A 22 -5.55 -6.29 8.61
C ASP A 22 -5.49 -5.14 7.60
N LEU A 23 -4.27 -4.78 7.17
CA LEU A 23 -4.05 -3.81 6.10
C LEU A 23 -4.73 -4.22 4.80
N SER A 24 -4.52 -5.47 4.36
CA SER A 24 -5.12 -6.00 3.13
C SER A 24 -6.63 -5.96 3.18
N ARG A 25 -7.22 -6.33 4.33
CA ARG A 25 -8.66 -6.25 4.57
C ARG A 25 -9.17 -4.81 4.49
N ARG A 26 -8.54 -3.88 5.23
CA ARG A 26 -8.91 -2.45 5.22
C ARG A 26 -8.84 -1.81 3.85
N LEU A 27 -7.85 -2.19 3.03
CA LEU A 27 -7.73 -1.71 1.65
C LEU A 27 -8.84 -2.27 0.75
N ARG A 28 -9.27 -3.52 0.95
CA ARG A 28 -10.39 -4.13 0.19
C ARG A 28 -11.75 -3.56 0.61
N ASP A 29 -11.90 -3.17 1.87
CA ASP A 29 -13.12 -2.53 2.38
C ASP A 29 -13.24 -1.07 1.91
N ASP A 30 -12.19 -0.52 1.29
CA ASP A 30 -12.23 0.82 0.71
C ASP A 30 -13.04 0.80 -0.61
N PRO A 31 -14.14 1.56 -0.72
CA PRO A 31 -15.00 1.58 -1.91
C PRO A 31 -14.31 2.12 -3.16
N GLU A 32 -13.17 2.82 -3.02
CA GLU A 32 -12.39 3.28 -4.17
C GLU A 32 -11.47 2.19 -4.71
N ILE A 33 -11.23 1.11 -3.97
CA ILE A 33 -10.33 0.01 -4.29
C ILE A 33 -11.15 -1.24 -4.62
N VAL A 34 -11.05 -1.72 -5.86
CA VAL A 34 -11.76 -2.91 -6.34
C VAL A 34 -10.91 -4.17 -6.33
N GLU A 35 -9.58 -4.02 -6.40
CA GLU A 35 -8.64 -5.15 -6.31
C GLU A 35 -7.44 -4.78 -5.45
N VAL A 36 -7.01 -5.72 -4.60
CA VAL A 36 -5.82 -5.60 -3.75
C VAL A 36 -4.99 -6.87 -3.89
N HIS A 37 -3.79 -6.73 -4.47
CA HIS A 37 -2.83 -7.82 -4.63
C HIS A 37 -1.53 -7.48 -3.90
N ARG A 38 -1.15 -8.30 -2.92
CA ARG A 38 0.18 -8.22 -2.29
C ARG A 38 1.23 -8.66 -3.30
N LEU A 39 2.23 -7.83 -3.57
CA LEU A 39 3.36 -8.23 -4.40
C LEU A 39 4.25 -9.21 -3.61
N PRO A 40 4.73 -10.30 -4.24
CA PRO A 40 5.37 -11.42 -3.54
C PRO A 40 6.76 -11.08 -2.99
N TYR A 41 7.29 -9.90 -3.32
CA TYR A 41 8.63 -9.49 -2.93
C TYR A 41 8.58 -8.50 -1.75
N LEU A 42 9.31 -8.85 -0.69
CA LEU A 42 9.72 -7.90 0.32
C LEU A 42 10.94 -7.14 -0.22
N LEU A 43 10.85 -5.81 -0.31
CA LEU A 43 12.02 -5.01 -0.64
C LEU A 43 12.97 -5.06 0.56
N LYS A 44 14.17 -5.62 0.33
CA LYS A 44 15.28 -5.71 1.30
C LYS A 44 15.93 -4.33 1.56
N THR A 45 15.11 -3.31 1.79
CA THR A 45 15.56 -1.98 2.24
C THR A 45 15.60 -1.94 3.77
N SER A 46 16.32 -1.00 4.36
CA SER A 46 16.22 -0.68 5.79
C SER A 46 15.54 0.70 5.92
N PRO A 47 14.32 0.80 6.48
CA PRO A 47 13.45 -0.29 6.95
C PRO A 47 12.84 -1.13 5.80
N PRO A 48 12.41 -2.38 6.08
CA PRO A 48 11.83 -3.27 5.08
C PRO A 48 10.52 -2.71 4.52
N ARG A 49 10.25 -2.96 3.23
CA ARG A 49 9.04 -2.46 2.56
C ARG A 49 8.27 -3.58 1.88
N ILE A 50 6.95 -3.46 1.94
CA ILE A 50 5.99 -4.28 1.21
C ILE A 50 5.28 -3.41 0.18
N GLU A 51 4.90 -4.04 -0.92
CA GLU A 51 4.18 -3.37 -1.99
C GLU A 51 2.84 -4.07 -2.27
N PHE A 52 1.81 -3.26 -2.50
CA PHE A 52 0.48 -3.72 -2.90
C PHE A 52 0.13 -3.14 -4.25
N ALA A 53 -0.21 -3.99 -5.22
CA ALA A 53 -0.89 -3.57 -6.42
C ALA A 53 -2.38 -3.39 -6.12
N LEU A 54 -2.83 -2.15 -6.23
CA LEU A 54 -4.22 -1.74 -6.05
C LEU A 54 -4.82 -1.45 -7.42
N ARG A 55 -6.07 -1.85 -7.62
CA ARG A 55 -6.89 -1.31 -8.71
C ARG A 55 -8.03 -0.53 -8.11
N THR A 56 -8.24 0.66 -8.63
CA THR A 56 -9.35 1.53 -8.22
C THR A 56 -10.58 1.31 -9.10
N ALA A 57 -11.76 1.67 -8.60
CA ALA A 57 -13.01 1.62 -9.35
C ALA A 57 -12.96 2.45 -10.64
N ALA A 58 -12.15 3.52 -10.66
CA ALA A 58 -11.87 4.34 -11.83
C ALA A 58 -10.94 3.66 -12.86
N GLY A 59 -10.61 2.38 -12.69
CA GLY A 59 -9.72 1.62 -13.57
C GLY A 59 -8.24 1.92 -13.40
N ARG A 60 -7.85 2.82 -12.48
CA ARG A 60 -6.44 3.16 -12.26
C ARG A 60 -5.76 2.05 -11.48
N ARG A 61 -4.64 1.56 -12.01
CA ARG A 61 -3.74 0.63 -11.32
C ARG A 61 -2.68 1.43 -10.58
N SER A 62 -2.37 1.04 -9.35
CA SER A 62 -1.41 1.75 -8.51
C SER A 62 -0.61 0.79 -7.65
N ILE A 63 0.65 1.10 -7.42
CA ILE A 63 1.49 0.38 -6.45
C ILE A 63 1.59 1.23 -5.21
N LEU A 64 1.07 0.70 -4.11
CA LEU A 64 1.19 1.24 -2.77
C LEU A 64 2.42 0.65 -2.10
N THR A 65 3.42 1.49 -1.82
CA THR A 65 4.64 1.08 -1.12
C THR A 65 4.56 1.47 0.36
N ILE A 66 4.73 0.49 1.23
CA ILE A 66 4.55 0.62 2.68
C ILE A 66 5.83 0.17 3.36
N VAL A 67 6.26 0.92 4.37
CA VAL A 67 7.34 0.55 5.28
C VAL A 67 6.76 -0.23 6.45
N ILE A 68 7.42 -1.34 6.76
CA ILE A 68 7.24 -2.07 8.01
C ILE A 68 8.16 -1.41 9.04
N LEU A 69 7.58 -0.88 10.12
CA LEU A 69 8.36 -0.26 11.18
C LEU A 69 8.95 -1.34 12.10
N PRO A 70 10.25 -1.26 12.45
CA PRO A 70 10.84 -2.17 13.43
C PRO A 70 10.21 -1.99 14.82
N ALA A 71 10.30 -3.01 15.67
CA ALA A 71 9.78 -3.06 17.05
C ALA A 71 8.24 -3.17 17.21
N GLY A 72 7.57 -3.96 16.35
CA GLY A 72 6.17 -4.38 16.58
C GLY A 72 5.09 -3.31 16.36
N GLY A 73 5.44 -2.18 15.74
CA GLY A 73 4.64 -0.94 15.78
C GLY A 73 3.89 -0.54 14.50
N GLY A 74 3.47 -1.49 13.66
CA GLY A 74 2.57 -1.20 12.53
C GLY A 74 3.26 -0.73 11.25
N PHE A 75 2.47 -0.06 10.39
CA PHE A 75 2.85 0.24 9.01
C PHE A 75 2.86 1.75 8.74
N ARG A 76 3.78 2.20 7.90
CA ARG A 76 3.80 3.58 7.41
C ARG A 76 3.80 3.61 5.90
N ALA A 77 2.84 4.33 5.31
CA ALA A 77 2.82 4.53 3.88
C ALA A 77 3.95 5.47 3.45
N LEU A 78 4.80 5.05 2.51
CA LEU A 78 5.86 5.91 1.95
C LEU A 78 5.35 6.75 0.78
N GLY A 79 4.55 6.13 -0.07
CA GLY A 79 4.23 6.65 -1.39
C GLY A 79 3.34 5.67 -2.13
N TRP A 80 2.65 6.19 -3.14
CA TRP A 80 2.01 5.37 -4.16
C TRP A 80 2.53 5.82 -5.51
N ARG A 81 2.53 4.92 -6.50
CA ARG A 81 2.80 5.27 -7.90
C ARG A 81 1.72 4.67 -8.78
N ALA A 82 1.41 5.30 -9.90
CA ALA A 82 0.65 4.60 -10.94
C ALA A 82 1.44 3.34 -11.31
N ALA A 83 0.78 2.18 -11.33
CA ALA A 83 1.36 1.03 -11.99
C ALA A 83 1.29 1.36 -13.48
N GLU A 84 2.42 1.31 -14.19
CA GLU A 84 2.37 1.42 -15.63
C GLU A 84 1.39 0.36 -16.16
N PRO A 85 0.57 0.67 -17.18
CA PRO A 85 -0.17 -0.37 -17.86
C PRO A 85 0.85 -1.40 -18.32
N GLY A 86 0.86 -2.58 -17.69
CA GLY A 86 1.65 -3.70 -18.17
C GLY A 86 1.30 -3.97 -19.64
N PRO A 87 2.27 -4.43 -20.45
CA PRO A 87 2.08 -4.70 -21.88
C PRO A 87 0.88 -5.62 -22.16
#